data_AF-A0A917L5C4-F1
#
_entry.id   AF-A0A917L5C4-F1
#
_cell.length_a   1.000
_cell.length_b   1.000
_cell.length_c   1.000
_cell.angle_alpha   90.00
_cell.angle_beta   90.00
_cell.angle_gamma   90.00
#
_symmetry.space_group_name_H-M   'P 1'
#
loop_
_entity.id
_entity.type
_entity.pdbx_description
1 polymer ?
#
loop_
_entity_poly.entity_id
_entity_poly.type
_entity_poly.pdbx_seq_one_letter_code
_entity_poly.pdbx_strand_id
1 'polypeptide(L)'
;MRLPAILLPALLAVAPAAHAQVDASADATVTGGSVPCSELNNRAMEATLVIRQHASVLSPGIDQDSRVQGIVTLGWLDQWAGRLRGMLDVAESIACFDDGDIETYRRALAMATRVANTAREELLRPSRAAAQQQPPRRRY
;
A
#
# COMPACT_ATOMS: atom_id res chain seq x y z
N MET A 1 8.54 -13.64 -55.46
CA MET A 1 7.81 -12.42 -55.88
C MET A 1 6.97 -11.92 -54.70
N ARG A 2 7.21 -10.66 -54.31
CA ARG A 2 6.32 -9.68 -53.64
C ARG A 2 5.81 -9.95 -52.22
N LEU A 3 6.44 -9.23 -51.28
CA LEU A 3 5.83 -8.62 -50.08
C LEU A 3 4.81 -7.53 -50.49
N PRO A 4 3.79 -7.30 -49.65
CA PRO A 4 3.47 -5.94 -49.17
C PRO A 4 3.27 -5.91 -47.64
N ALA A 5 3.91 -5.04 -46.86
CA ALA A 5 3.81 -3.57 -46.77
C ALA A 5 2.54 -3.08 -46.05
N ILE A 6 2.59 -2.95 -44.72
CA ILE A 6 1.72 -2.07 -43.90
C ILE A 6 2.57 -1.64 -42.67
N LEU A 7 3.27 -0.49 -42.76
CA LEU A 7 2.92 0.83 -42.19
C LEU A 7 3.15 0.95 -40.67
N LEU A 8 4.29 1.57 -40.35
CA LEU A 8 4.58 2.26 -39.09
C LEU A 8 3.57 3.38 -38.81
N PRO A 9 3.34 3.72 -37.52
CA PRO A 9 3.19 5.11 -37.13
C PRO A 9 4.40 5.61 -36.32
N ALA A 10 4.74 6.85 -36.62
CA ALA A 10 5.82 7.67 -36.10
C ALA A 10 5.88 7.74 -34.56
N LEU A 11 7.06 7.43 -34.00
CA LEU A 11 7.46 7.90 -32.69
C LEU A 11 7.89 9.37 -32.82
N LEU A 12 6.98 10.27 -32.45
CA LEU A 12 7.27 11.67 -32.25
C LEU A 12 8.23 11.81 -31.06
N ALA A 13 9.38 12.45 -31.31
CA ALA A 13 10.33 12.84 -30.29
C ALA A 13 9.74 13.93 -29.38
N VAL A 14 9.85 13.74 -28.06
CA VAL A 14 9.88 14.83 -27.08
C VAL A 14 11.15 14.67 -26.29
N ALA A 15 12.11 15.56 -26.56
CA ALA A 15 13.29 15.75 -25.73
C ALA A 15 12.87 16.43 -24.41
N PRO A 16 13.39 16.01 -23.24
CA PRO A 16 13.28 16.85 -22.06
C PRO A 16 14.25 18.04 -22.21
N ALA A 17 13.66 19.24 -22.29
CA ALA A 17 14.37 20.50 -22.24
C ALA A 17 15.18 20.61 -20.95
N ALA A 18 16.46 20.96 -21.11
CA ALA A 18 17.33 21.42 -20.05
C ALA A 18 16.67 22.58 -19.29
N HIS A 19 16.59 22.45 -17.96
CA HIS A 19 16.50 23.60 -17.07
C HIS A 19 17.78 23.63 -16.25
N ALA A 20 18.63 24.60 -16.58
CA ALA A 20 19.75 25.02 -15.77
C ALA A 20 19.29 26.07 -14.73
N GLN A 21 20.04 26.13 -13.64
CA GLN A 21 20.05 27.13 -12.54
C GLN A 21 18.97 26.89 -11.47
N VAL A 22 19.29 26.91 -10.16
CA VAL A 22 20.07 27.92 -9.44
C VAL A 22 20.95 27.28 -8.34
N ASP A 23 22.16 27.81 -8.20
CA ASP A 23 23.04 27.63 -7.04
C ASP A 23 22.29 27.78 -5.71
N ALA A 24 22.25 26.70 -4.92
CA ALA A 24 22.05 26.78 -3.48
C ALA A 24 23.22 26.06 -2.82
N SER A 25 24.27 26.82 -2.55
CA SER A 25 25.19 26.49 -1.46
C SER A 25 24.39 26.51 -0.16
N ALA A 26 24.10 25.33 0.38
CA ALA A 26 23.76 25.15 1.77
C ALA A 26 24.39 23.82 2.21
N ASP A 27 25.62 23.95 2.68
CA ASP A 27 26.12 23.28 3.87
C ASP A 27 25.73 21.80 4.02
N ALA A 28 26.61 20.92 3.54
CA ALA A 28 26.62 19.53 3.93
C ALA A 28 27.08 19.40 5.39
N THR A 29 26.20 19.77 6.33
CA THR A 29 26.40 19.49 7.75
C THR A 29 25.87 18.08 8.04
N VAL A 30 26.77 17.11 8.19
CA VAL A 30 26.44 15.79 8.76
C VAL A 30 26.07 16.00 10.23
N THR A 31 24.78 16.03 10.54
CA THR A 31 24.24 16.14 11.91
C THR A 31 22.91 15.39 11.99
N GLY A 32 22.85 14.28 12.76
CA GLY A 32 21.63 13.60 13.22
C GLY A 32 20.46 13.52 12.22
N GLY A 33 20.50 12.55 11.31
CA GLY A 33 19.66 12.49 10.10
C GLY A 33 18.15 12.66 10.31
N SER A 34 17.67 13.89 10.14
CA SER A 34 16.26 14.20 9.94
C SER A 34 15.87 13.90 8.49
N VAL A 35 14.83 13.09 8.28
CA VAL A 35 14.27 12.84 6.95
C VAL A 35 13.60 14.14 6.46
N PRO A 36 13.93 14.66 5.26
CA PRO A 36 13.30 15.87 4.73
C PRO A 36 11.80 15.64 4.47
N CYS A 37 10.97 16.68 4.66
CA CYS A 37 9.51 16.59 4.50
C CYS A 37 9.08 16.04 3.13
N SER A 38 9.78 16.42 2.06
CA SER A 38 9.50 15.93 0.70
C SER A 38 9.72 14.42 0.58
N GLU A 39 10.77 13.88 1.20
CA GLU A 39 11.02 12.44 1.23
C GLU A 39 9.97 11.71 2.07
N LEU A 40 9.61 12.28 3.22
CA LEU A 40 8.54 11.73 4.05
C LEU A 40 7.20 11.68 3.28
N ASN A 41 6.89 12.73 2.51
CA ASN A 41 5.68 12.82 1.69
C ASN A 41 5.68 11.78 0.58
N ASN A 42 6.80 11.66 -0.14
CA ASN A 42 6.95 10.66 -1.20
C ASN A 42 6.79 9.23 -0.66
N ARG A 43 7.36 8.93 0.51
CA ARG A 43 7.21 7.62 1.17
C ARG A 43 5.77 7.38 1.65
N ALA A 44 5.08 8.41 2.15
CA ALA A 44 3.68 8.32 2.55
C ALA A 44 2.75 8.09 1.34
N MET A 45 3.03 8.75 0.23
CA MET A 45 2.34 8.53 -1.05
C MET A 45 2.58 7.10 -1.57
N GLU A 46 3.83 6.62 -1.57
CA GLU A 46 4.16 5.25 -1.96
C GLU A 46 3.39 4.23 -1.11
N ALA A 47 3.43 4.37 0.22
CA ALA A 47 2.70 3.49 1.12
C ALA A 47 1.19 3.51 0.84
N THR A 48 0.63 4.68 0.53
CA THR A 48 -0.78 4.83 0.15
C THR A 48 -1.12 4.06 -1.13
N LEU A 49 -0.25 4.11 -2.14
CA LEU A 49 -0.44 3.36 -3.40
C LEU A 49 -0.39 1.85 -3.16
N VAL A 50 0.59 1.37 -2.38
CA VAL A 50 0.75 -0.04 -2.05
C VAL A 50 -0.43 -0.56 -1.21
N ILE A 51 -0.91 0.23 -0.25
CA ILE A 51 -2.13 -0.07 0.52
C ILE A 51 -3.32 -0.25 -0.41
N ARG A 52 -3.55 0.68 -1.36
CA ARG A 52 -4.66 0.58 -2.31
C ARG A 52 -4.57 -0.67 -3.18
N GLN A 53 -3.36 -1.02 -3.62
CA GLN A 53 -3.12 -2.22 -4.41
C GLN A 53 -3.42 -3.50 -3.63
N HIS A 54 -2.95 -3.63 -2.39
CA HIS A 54 -3.24 -4.84 -1.59
C HIS A 54 -4.69 -4.90 -1.12
N ALA A 55 -5.28 -3.76 -0.78
CA ALA A 55 -6.68 -3.70 -0.39
C ALA A 55 -7.62 -4.08 -1.54
N SER A 56 -7.31 -3.72 -2.79
CA SER A 56 -8.13 -4.11 -3.94
C SER A 56 -8.11 -5.63 -4.19
N VAL A 57 -6.99 -6.30 -3.90
CA VAL A 57 -6.89 -7.77 -3.98
C VAL A 57 -7.79 -8.46 -2.94
N LEU A 58 -7.92 -7.88 -1.75
CA LEU A 58 -8.74 -8.44 -0.66
C LEU A 58 -10.23 -8.04 -0.74
N SER A 59 -10.58 -7.00 -1.50
CA SER A 59 -11.94 -6.43 -1.54
C SER A 59 -13.03 -7.33 -2.15
N PRO A 60 -12.81 -8.14 -3.20
CA PRO A 60 -13.86 -8.96 -3.79
C PRO A 60 -14.25 -10.19 -2.94
N GLY A 61 -13.64 -10.38 -1.77
CA GLY A 61 -13.75 -11.59 -0.96
C GLY A 61 -12.76 -12.66 -1.42
N ILE A 62 -12.47 -13.63 -0.54
CA ILE A 62 -11.38 -14.61 -0.77
C ILE A 62 -11.92 -16.03 -0.88
N ASP A 63 -11.73 -16.63 -2.06
CA ASP A 63 -12.05 -18.04 -2.30
C ASP A 63 -11.15 -18.98 -1.51
N GLN A 64 -11.65 -20.20 -1.24
CA GLN A 64 -10.93 -21.17 -0.43
C GLN A 64 -9.56 -21.56 -1.01
N ASP A 65 -9.45 -21.62 -2.34
CA ASP A 65 -8.21 -21.95 -3.05
C ASP A 65 -7.15 -20.84 -2.97
N SER A 66 -7.57 -19.59 -2.73
CA SER A 66 -6.67 -18.42 -2.61
C SER A 66 -6.44 -17.99 -1.16
N ARG A 67 -6.96 -18.73 -0.17
CA ARG A 67 -6.89 -18.37 1.27
C ARG A 67 -5.46 -18.10 1.76
N VAL A 68 -4.48 -18.90 1.33
CA VAL A 68 -3.07 -18.70 1.72
C VAL A 68 -2.54 -17.38 1.17
N GLN A 69 -2.82 -17.07 -0.10
CA GLN A 69 -2.46 -15.79 -0.73
C GLN A 69 -3.16 -14.62 -0.02
N GLY A 70 -4.41 -14.82 0.39
CA GLY A 70 -5.17 -13.86 1.19
C GLY A 70 -4.50 -13.52 2.51
N ILE A 71 -4.06 -14.54 3.27
CA ILE A 71 -3.36 -14.35 4.55
C ILE A 71 -2.04 -13.58 4.36
N VAL A 72 -1.28 -13.92 3.31
CA VAL A 72 -0.04 -13.21 2.98
C VAL A 72 -0.33 -11.74 2.64
N THR A 73 -1.33 -11.49 1.79
CA THR A 73 -1.73 -10.15 1.36
C THR A 73 -2.25 -9.30 2.53
N LEU A 74 -2.99 -9.91 3.46
CA LEU A 74 -3.42 -9.27 4.70
C LEU A 74 -2.22 -8.85 5.55
N GLY A 75 -1.21 -9.71 5.70
CA GLY A 75 0.02 -9.37 6.43
C GLY A 75 0.77 -8.18 5.79
N TRP A 76 0.87 -8.15 4.47
CA TRP A 76 1.44 -7.00 3.74
C TRP A 76 0.65 -5.71 3.96
N LEU A 77 -0.69 -5.79 3.87
CA LEU A 77 -1.55 -4.63 4.09
C LEU A 77 -1.36 -4.05 5.50
N ASP A 78 -1.28 -4.90 6.52
CA ASP A 78 -1.04 -4.48 7.91
C ASP A 78 0.33 -3.82 8.09
N GLN A 79 1.38 -4.39 7.48
CA GLN A 79 2.73 -3.83 7.53
C GLN A 79 2.78 -2.43 6.92
N TRP A 80 2.20 -2.25 5.73
CA TRP A 80 2.19 -0.95 5.04
C TRP A 80 1.29 0.07 5.73
N ALA A 81 0.15 -0.36 6.29
CA ALA A 81 -0.70 0.51 7.11
C ALA A 81 0.04 0.98 8.38
N GLY A 82 0.78 0.10 9.06
CA GLY A 82 1.62 0.46 10.20
C GLY A 82 2.71 1.48 9.82
N ARG A 83 3.36 1.27 8.67
CA ARG A 83 4.37 2.20 8.15
C ARG A 83 3.78 3.58 7.86
N LEU A 84 2.63 3.64 7.17
CA LEU A 84 1.96 4.90 6.86
C LEU A 84 1.53 5.63 8.15
N ARG A 85 1.00 4.91 9.15
CA ARG A 85 0.67 5.50 10.45
C ARG A 85 1.90 6.12 11.11
N GLY A 86 3.02 5.40 11.18
CA GLY A 86 4.25 5.94 11.77
C GLY A 86 4.77 7.19 11.04
N MET A 87 4.64 7.25 9.72
CA MET A 87 5.00 8.46 8.95
C MET A 87 4.07 9.63 9.23
N LEU A 88 2.76 9.40 9.37
CA LEU A 88 1.81 10.44 9.78
C LEU A 88 2.11 10.97 11.18
N ASP A 89 2.38 10.08 12.14
CA ASP A 89 2.70 10.48 13.51
C ASP A 89 3.96 11.38 13.56
N VAL A 90 4.99 11.01 12.79
CA VAL A 90 6.19 11.85 12.63
C VAL A 90 5.85 13.16 11.92
N ALA A 91 5.16 13.11 10.78
CA ALA A 91 4.85 14.30 9.99
C ALA A 91 4.01 15.33 10.74
N GLU A 92 3.04 14.89 11.55
CA GLU A 92 2.24 15.75 12.42
C GLU A 92 3.10 16.40 13.50
N SER A 93 4.06 15.67 14.09
CA SER A 93 4.96 16.21 15.13
C SER A 93 5.90 17.31 14.64
N ILE A 94 6.22 17.32 13.33
CA ILE A 94 7.12 18.30 12.71
C ILE A 94 6.42 19.20 11.68
N ALA A 95 5.08 19.16 11.60
CA ALA A 95 4.26 19.93 10.67
C ALA A 95 4.70 19.84 9.19
N CYS A 96 5.09 18.64 8.73
CA CYS A 96 5.62 18.44 7.37
C CYS A 96 4.56 18.37 6.27
N PHE A 97 3.35 17.90 6.59
CA PHE A 97 2.28 17.68 5.61
C PHE A 97 1.25 18.80 5.69
N ASP A 98 0.71 19.18 4.53
CA ASP A 98 -0.48 20.01 4.50
C ASP A 98 -1.73 19.19 4.87
N ASP A 99 -2.82 19.90 5.19
CA ASP A 99 -4.07 19.26 5.60
C ASP A 99 -4.66 18.33 4.52
N GLY A 100 -4.39 18.59 3.23
CA GLY A 100 -4.89 17.80 2.11
C GLY A 100 -4.18 16.45 1.98
N ASP A 101 -2.86 16.45 2.12
CA ASP A 101 -2.01 15.27 2.13
C ASP A 101 -2.34 14.39 3.33
N ILE A 102 -2.39 14.98 4.53
CA ILE A 102 -2.77 14.27 5.77
C ILE A 102 -4.11 13.58 5.61
N GLU A 103 -5.13 14.29 5.13
CA GLU A 103 -6.48 13.73 4.98
C GLU A 103 -6.52 12.62 3.92
N THR A 104 -5.69 12.70 2.88
CA THR A 104 -5.56 11.65 1.88
C THR A 104 -4.98 10.37 2.48
N TYR A 105 -3.94 10.50 3.31
CA TYR A 105 -3.28 9.37 3.96
C TYR A 105 -4.15 8.75 5.06
N ARG A 106 -4.86 9.57 5.85
CA ARG A 106 -5.83 9.09 6.84
C ARG A 106 -6.97 8.30 6.18
N ARG A 107 -7.48 8.77 5.03
CA ARG A 107 -8.48 8.02 4.24
C ARG A 107 -7.96 6.66 3.77
N ALA A 108 -6.69 6.59 3.36
CA ALA A 108 -6.05 5.32 2.99
C ALA A 108 -5.97 4.36 4.18
N LEU A 109 -5.57 4.83 5.37
CA LEU A 109 -5.55 4.02 6.59
C LEU A 109 -6.93 3.53 7.02
N ALA A 110 -7.94 4.39 6.93
CA ALA A 110 -9.32 4.03 7.25
C ALA A 110 -9.85 2.93 6.32
N MET A 111 -9.52 3.03 5.02
CA MET A 111 -9.85 2.01 4.04
C MET A 111 -9.11 0.69 4.31
N ALA A 112 -7.79 0.75 4.55
CA ALA A 112 -6.98 -0.43 4.90
C ALA A 112 -7.55 -1.16 6.11
N THR A 113 -7.93 -0.42 7.15
CA THR A 113 -8.50 -0.98 8.38
C THR A 113 -9.80 -1.73 8.11
N ARG A 114 -10.71 -1.15 7.31
CA ARG A 114 -11.98 -1.81 6.95
C ARG A 114 -11.72 -3.10 6.19
N VAL A 115 -10.89 -3.05 5.14
CA VAL A 115 -10.58 -4.22 4.31
C VAL A 115 -9.87 -5.31 5.12
N ALA A 116 -8.89 -4.94 5.95
CA ALA A 116 -8.17 -5.89 6.80
C ALA A 116 -9.12 -6.58 7.80
N ASN A 117 -10.06 -5.84 8.40
CA ASN A 117 -11.02 -6.43 9.33
C ASN A 117 -11.96 -7.42 8.63
N THR A 118 -12.47 -7.09 7.45
CA THR A 118 -13.27 -8.02 6.64
C THR A 118 -12.46 -9.27 6.29
N ALA A 119 -11.23 -9.08 5.78
CA ALA A 119 -10.36 -10.20 5.41
C ALA A 119 -10.01 -11.09 6.60
N ARG A 120 -9.82 -10.55 7.82
CA ARG A 120 -9.60 -11.36 9.02
C ARG A 120 -10.79 -12.24 9.36
N GLU A 121 -12.01 -11.71 9.26
CA GLU A 121 -13.23 -12.48 9.51
C GLU A 121 -13.42 -13.61 8.49
N GLU A 122 -13.05 -13.40 7.23
CA GLU A 122 -13.13 -14.44 6.19
C GLU A 122 -11.99 -15.47 6.31
N LEU A 123 -10.75 -14.99 6.48
CA LEU A 123 -9.56 -15.82 6.40
C LEU A 123 -9.26 -16.57 7.70
N LEU A 124 -9.44 -15.94 8.86
CA LEU A 124 -8.92 -16.44 10.13
C LEU A 124 -9.99 -17.06 11.02
N ARG A 125 -11.26 -16.87 10.69
CA ARG A 125 -12.34 -17.44 11.48
C ARG A 125 -12.28 -18.98 11.40
N PRO A 126 -12.23 -19.68 12.54
CA PRO A 126 -12.21 -21.14 12.53
C PRO A 126 -13.53 -21.65 11.94
N SER A 127 -13.43 -22.48 10.89
CA SER A 127 -14.58 -23.17 10.32
C SER A 127 -15.27 -23.97 11.41
N ARG A 128 -16.48 -23.54 11.84
CA ARG A 128 -17.28 -24.17 12.89
C ARG A 128 -17.57 -25.67 12.65
N ALA A 129 -17.31 -26.18 11.45
CA ALA A 129 -17.46 -27.59 11.09
C ALA A 129 -16.62 -28.56 11.96
N ALA A 130 -15.50 -28.12 12.57
CA ALA A 130 -14.69 -28.97 13.44
C ALA A 130 -15.25 -29.13 14.88
N ALA A 131 -16.17 -28.26 15.31
CA ALA A 131 -16.68 -28.26 16.68
C ALA A 131 -17.91 -29.16 16.90
N GLN A 132 -18.50 -29.73 15.85
CA GLN A 132 -19.70 -30.58 15.93
C GLN A 132 -19.41 -32.09 15.87
N GLN A 133 -18.15 -32.52 15.74
CA GLN A 133 -17.78 -33.94 15.66
C GLN A 133 -17.32 -34.56 16.99
N GLN A 134 -17.77 -34.04 18.14
CA GLN A 134 -17.58 -34.76 19.40
C GLN A 134 -18.81 -35.64 19.67
N PRO A 135 -18.80 -36.94 19.31
CA PRO A 135 -19.96 -37.79 19.54
C PRO A 135 -20.23 -37.91 21.05
N PRO A 136 -21.51 -37.94 21.47
CA PRO A 136 -21.84 -38.10 22.87
C PRO A 136 -21.31 -39.46 23.36
N ARG A 137 -20.32 -39.43 24.26
CA ARG A 137 -19.91 -40.62 25.01
C ARG A 137 -21.09 -41.08 25.85
N ARG A 138 -21.86 -42.05 25.33
CA ARG A 138 -22.77 -42.87 26.15
C ARG A 138 -21.92 -43.56 27.21
N ARG A 139 -22.08 -43.15 28.47
CA ARG A 139 -21.64 -43.94 29.61
C ARG A 139 -22.72 -45.01 29.86
N TYR A 140 -22.25 -46.24 29.97
CA TYR A 140 -23.01 -47.43 30.38
C TYR A 140 -23.59 -47.25 31.77
#